data_AF-A0A941L5B9-F1
#
_entry.id   AF-A0A941L5B9-F1
#
_cell.length_a   1.000
_cell.length_b   1.000
_cell.length_c   1.000
_cell.angle_alpha   90.00
_cell.angle_beta   90.00
_cell.angle_gamma   90.00
#
_symmetry.space_group_name_H-M   'P 1'
#
loop_
_entity.id
_entity.type
_entity.pdbx_description
1 polymer ?
#
loop_
_entity_poly.entity_id
_entity_poly.type
_entity_poly.pdbx_seq_one_letter_code
_entity_poly.pdbx_strand_id
1 'polypeptide(L)'
;MIRKEIVYLFILFTACFLGCESLSLDDKVDGYPVTIDRLNISDLEVLNQKYHEKNNNLICSTLNEYGFTGYSRVLFPDNVNPCLSRTELKQEIPFNNDLLNLAKQVLKENFEYTGVEITESLVIEDITSLNGCTICEGDINSVPLQWKFTFQPQKVNDLEVMDSEILVYIDKNGVNRIWGNWFPVTDPGFVNYGSVAAKETTLGMKVRYADSKNQVFEQEIAQEHLSGEPELKFVPIEIDEKLEIHKAWVLNVLQENTQEVRWNIFISTVSGDVLEVKLL
;
A
#
# COMPACT_ATOMS: atom_id res chain seq x y z
N MET A 1 63.39 -29.97 8.83
CA MET A 1 63.44 -28.52 8.53
C MET A 1 62.36 -28.25 7.50
N ILE A 2 61.15 -27.89 7.93
CA ILE A 2 60.03 -27.62 7.03
C ILE A 2 60.33 -26.28 6.35
N ARG A 3 60.36 -26.25 5.01
CA ARG A 3 60.61 -25.02 4.24
C ARG A 3 59.50 -24.02 4.55
N LYS A 4 59.90 -22.77 4.87
CA LYS A 4 58.98 -21.67 5.23
C LYS A 4 57.88 -21.48 4.18
N GLU A 5 58.18 -21.78 2.91
CA GLU A 5 57.25 -21.74 1.77
C GLU A 5 56.00 -22.65 1.95
N ILE A 6 56.15 -23.82 2.59
CA ILE A 6 55.06 -24.77 2.81
C ILE A 6 54.12 -24.28 3.93
N VAL A 7 54.66 -23.57 4.92
CA VAL A 7 53.88 -22.99 6.02
C VAL A 7 52.99 -21.86 5.52
N TYR A 8 53.50 -21.01 4.62
CA TYR A 8 52.70 -19.93 4.01
C TYR A 8 51.56 -20.49 3.12
N LEU A 9 51.81 -21.58 2.39
CA LEU A 9 50.77 -22.21 1.57
C LEU A 9 49.63 -22.79 2.43
N PHE A 10 49.97 -23.36 3.59
CA PHE A 10 48.99 -23.94 4.52
C PHE A 10 48.14 -22.86 5.21
N ILE A 11 48.74 -21.72 5.58
CA ILE A 11 48.04 -20.58 6.19
C ILE A 11 47.09 -19.93 5.17
N LEU A 12 47.51 -19.80 3.90
CA LEU A 12 46.65 -19.26 2.84
C LEU A 12 45.47 -20.18 2.53
N PHE A 13 45.68 -21.52 2.58
CA PHE A 13 44.60 -22.48 2.36
C PHE A 13 43.58 -22.47 3.51
N THR A 14 44.02 -22.35 4.78
CA THR A 14 43.09 -22.22 5.92
C THR A 14 42.32 -20.91 5.95
N ALA A 15 42.85 -19.82 5.38
CA ALA A 15 42.13 -18.55 5.26
C ALA A 15 40.97 -18.61 4.26
N CYS A 16 41.04 -19.48 3.24
CA CYS A 16 39.94 -19.71 2.31
C CYS A 16 38.81 -20.60 2.87
N PHE A 17 39.05 -21.35 3.96
CA PHE A 17 38.03 -22.21 4.60
C PHE A 17 37.29 -21.53 5.77
N LEU A 18 37.75 -20.37 6.25
CA LEU A 18 37.11 -19.63 7.36
C LEU A 18 36.15 -18.54 6.89
N GLY A 19 35.85 -18.46 5.59
CA GLY A 19 34.98 -17.42 5.01
C GLY A 19 33.85 -17.96 4.14
N CYS A 20 33.42 -19.20 4.35
CA CYS A 20 32.18 -19.72 3.78
C CYS A 20 31.21 -19.97 4.93
N GLU A 21 30.77 -18.88 5.58
CA GLU A 21 29.49 -18.91 6.28
C GLU A 21 28.44 -19.18 5.20
N SER A 22 28.04 -20.44 5.13
CA SER A 22 26.79 -20.86 4.52
C SER A 22 25.69 -20.00 5.14
N LEU A 23 25.22 -18.98 4.41
CA LEU A 23 23.93 -18.34 4.66
C LEU A 23 22.90 -19.47 4.71
N SER A 24 22.52 -19.87 5.92
CA SER A 24 21.49 -20.86 6.12
C SER A 24 20.19 -20.31 5.56
N LEU A 25 19.49 -21.12 4.78
CA LEU A 25 18.17 -20.88 4.20
C LEU A 25 17.05 -20.66 5.25
N ASP A 26 17.38 -20.47 6.52
CA ASP A 26 16.46 -20.36 7.65
C ASP A 26 16.66 -19.05 8.43
N ASP A 27 17.16 -18.02 7.76
CA ASP A 27 17.20 -16.65 8.30
C ASP A 27 15.78 -16.06 8.27
N LYS A 28 14.92 -16.54 9.18
CA LYS A 28 13.70 -15.81 9.53
C LYS A 28 14.12 -14.49 10.13
N VAL A 29 13.86 -13.40 9.40
CA VAL A 29 14.03 -12.06 9.96
C VAL A 29 12.93 -11.85 10.98
N ASP A 30 13.31 -11.60 12.23
CA ASP A 30 12.37 -11.29 13.30
C ASP A 30 11.44 -10.15 12.85
N GLY A 31 10.13 -10.40 12.89
CA GLY A 31 9.10 -9.43 12.50
C GLY A 31 8.76 -9.38 11.01
N TYR A 32 9.26 -10.32 10.19
CA TYR A 32 8.87 -10.46 8.78
C TYR A 32 8.12 -11.78 8.48
N PRO A 33 7.02 -11.76 7.70
CA PRO A 33 6.29 -10.57 7.26
C PRO A 33 5.70 -9.81 8.45
N VAL A 34 5.43 -8.52 8.26
CA VAL A 34 4.68 -7.76 9.27
C VAL A 34 3.23 -8.21 9.19
N THR A 35 2.67 -8.68 10.30
CA THR A 35 1.29 -9.14 10.39
C THR A 35 0.46 -8.19 11.26
N ILE A 36 -0.70 -7.78 10.75
CA ILE A 36 -1.66 -6.93 11.44
C ILE A 36 -2.96 -7.70 11.56
N ASP A 37 -3.38 -7.99 12.80
CA ASP A 37 -4.61 -8.72 13.04
C ASP A 37 -5.83 -7.82 12.76
N ARG A 38 -6.87 -8.41 12.16
CA ARG A 38 -8.16 -7.73 11.99
C ARG A 38 -8.81 -7.47 13.34
N LEU A 39 -9.34 -6.26 13.51
CA LEU A 39 -10.11 -5.88 14.69
C LEU A 39 -11.50 -6.50 14.64
N ASN A 40 -11.97 -7.00 15.78
CA ASN A 40 -13.37 -7.34 15.94
C ASN A 40 -14.24 -6.05 15.93
N ILE A 41 -15.53 -6.22 15.69
CA ILE A 41 -16.47 -5.10 15.52
C ILE A 41 -16.47 -4.18 16.75
N SER A 42 -16.52 -4.73 17.96
CA SER A 42 -16.56 -3.94 19.19
C SER A 42 -15.31 -3.08 19.40
N ASP A 43 -14.13 -3.63 19.11
CA ASP A 43 -12.87 -2.89 19.24
C ASP A 43 -12.78 -1.80 18.17
N LEU A 44 -13.24 -2.09 16.96
CA LEU A 44 -13.26 -1.13 15.85
C LEU A 44 -14.22 0.04 16.12
N GLU A 45 -15.39 -0.20 16.71
CA GLU A 45 -16.33 0.85 17.11
C GLU A 45 -15.71 1.79 18.16
N VAL A 46 -15.09 1.22 19.20
CA VAL A 46 -14.41 1.99 20.24
C VAL A 46 -13.24 2.78 19.65
N LEU A 47 -12.48 2.19 18.74
CA LEU A 47 -11.34 2.87 18.10
C LEU A 47 -11.80 4.01 17.17
N ASN A 48 -12.88 3.82 16.41
CA ASN A 48 -13.47 4.88 15.59
C ASN A 48 -13.99 6.03 16.45
N GLN A 49 -14.65 5.73 17.58
CA GLN A 49 -15.10 6.78 18.50
C GLN A 49 -13.91 7.62 19.01
N LYS A 50 -12.82 6.98 19.45
CA LYS A 50 -11.61 7.67 19.88
C LYS A 50 -10.99 8.51 18.76
N TYR A 51 -10.94 7.98 17.55
CA TYR A 51 -10.46 8.70 16.38
C TYR A 51 -11.27 9.97 16.12
N HIS A 52 -12.60 9.89 16.14
CA HIS A 52 -13.45 11.06 15.94
C HIS A 52 -13.36 12.06 17.09
N GLU A 53 -13.32 11.61 18.34
CA GLU A 53 -13.15 12.46 19.53
C GLU A 53 -11.81 13.22 19.48
N LYS A 54 -10.70 12.53 19.15
CA LYS A 54 -9.38 13.14 18.98
C LYS A 54 -9.38 14.24 17.92
N ASN A 55 -10.16 14.06 16.86
CA ASN A 55 -10.29 15.02 15.75
C ASN A 55 -11.46 15.99 15.92
N ASN A 56 -12.01 16.15 17.14
CA ASN A 56 -13.14 17.04 17.45
C ASN A 56 -14.37 16.83 16.54
N ASN A 57 -14.58 15.61 16.04
CA ASN A 57 -15.59 15.26 15.05
C ASN A 57 -15.51 16.07 13.73
N LEU A 58 -14.35 16.69 13.46
CA LEU A 58 -14.11 17.41 12.21
C LEU A 58 -13.77 16.47 11.06
N ILE A 59 -13.19 15.31 11.35
CA ILE A 59 -12.88 14.30 10.34
C ILE A 59 -13.98 13.24 10.31
N CYS A 60 -14.57 13.02 9.13
CA CYS A 60 -15.71 12.13 8.93
C CYS A 60 -15.38 10.78 8.28
N SER A 61 -14.15 10.61 7.78
CA SER A 61 -13.66 9.29 7.39
C SER A 61 -13.58 8.38 8.60
N THR A 62 -13.55 7.07 8.38
CA THR A 62 -13.54 6.05 9.43
C THR A 62 -12.20 5.33 9.49
N LEU A 63 -12.09 4.34 10.36
CA LEU A 63 -11.00 3.37 10.36
C LEU A 63 -11.44 2.07 9.71
N ASN A 64 -10.61 1.49 8.85
CA ASN A 64 -10.83 0.18 8.25
C ASN A 64 -10.73 -0.94 9.32
N GLU A 65 -10.97 -2.18 8.91
CA GLU A 65 -10.95 -3.37 9.77
C GLU A 65 -9.58 -3.67 10.43
N TYR A 66 -8.51 -2.95 10.07
CA TYR A 66 -7.19 -3.04 10.69
C TYR A 66 -6.85 -1.81 11.55
N GLY A 67 -7.79 -0.87 11.70
CA GLY A 67 -7.62 0.33 12.53
C GLY A 67 -6.93 1.50 11.83
N PHE A 68 -6.75 1.46 10.51
CA PHE A 68 -6.13 2.55 9.75
C PHE A 68 -7.15 3.46 9.08
N THR A 69 -6.79 4.71 8.78
CA THR A 69 -7.66 5.67 8.10
C THR A 69 -8.14 5.16 6.74
N GLY A 70 -9.45 5.00 6.57
CA GLY A 70 -10.01 4.42 5.35
C GLY A 70 -11.50 4.11 5.45
N TYR A 71 -12.02 3.41 4.44
CA TYR A 71 -13.42 3.01 4.42
C TYR A 71 -13.64 1.74 5.23
N SER A 72 -14.41 1.83 6.31
CA SER A 72 -14.81 0.64 7.07
C SER A 72 -15.95 -0.07 6.36
N ARG A 73 -15.67 -1.19 5.69
CA ARG A 73 -16.73 -2.06 5.15
C ARG A 73 -17.46 -2.84 6.25
N VAL A 74 -16.86 -2.95 7.43
CA VAL A 74 -17.42 -3.65 8.58
C VAL A 74 -18.50 -2.81 9.26
N LEU A 75 -18.22 -1.53 9.52
CA LEU A 75 -19.19 -0.62 10.13
C LEU A 75 -20.23 -0.11 9.13
N PHE A 76 -19.91 -0.11 7.83
CA PHE A 76 -20.77 0.39 6.76
C PHE A 76 -20.88 -0.61 5.60
N PRO A 77 -21.62 -1.72 5.79
CA PRO A 77 -21.68 -2.83 4.81
C PRO A 77 -22.29 -2.44 3.46
N ASP A 78 -23.05 -1.33 3.39
CA ASP A 78 -23.73 -0.86 2.17
C ASP A 78 -22.91 0.18 1.36
N ASN A 79 -21.63 0.37 1.67
CA ASN A 79 -20.78 1.39 1.02
C ASN A 79 -21.29 2.84 1.17
N VAL A 80 -22.15 3.10 2.16
CA VAL A 80 -22.60 4.46 2.49
C VAL A 80 -21.42 5.25 3.05
N ASN A 81 -21.03 6.31 2.35
CA ASN A 81 -19.93 7.17 2.78
C ASN A 81 -20.38 8.01 3.99
N PRO A 82 -19.74 7.87 5.17
CA PRO A 82 -20.14 8.54 6.41
C PRO A 82 -20.10 10.07 6.27
N CYS A 83 -19.26 10.60 5.38
CA CYS A 83 -19.14 12.02 5.13
C CYS A 83 -20.31 12.64 4.34
N LEU A 84 -21.16 11.84 3.67
CA LEU A 84 -22.27 12.37 2.85
C LEU A 84 -23.36 13.07 3.66
N SER A 85 -23.45 12.76 4.96
CA SER A 85 -24.45 13.33 5.86
C SER A 85 -24.07 14.72 6.41
N ARG A 86 -22.86 15.21 6.10
CA ARG A 86 -22.38 16.49 6.64
C ARG A 86 -23.02 17.67 5.93
N THR A 87 -23.37 18.67 6.73
CA THR A 87 -23.71 19.99 6.22
C THR A 87 -22.42 20.78 6.02
N GLU A 88 -21.97 20.89 4.78
CA GLU A 88 -20.78 21.65 4.43
C GLU A 88 -21.11 23.15 4.37
N LEU A 89 -20.25 23.98 4.97
CA LEU A 89 -20.32 25.43 4.79
C LEU A 89 -19.90 25.76 3.36
N LYS A 90 -20.83 26.28 2.56
CA LYS A 90 -20.60 26.71 1.18
C LYS A 90 -19.83 28.02 1.13
N GLN A 91 -18.54 27.96 1.41
CA GLN A 91 -17.62 29.10 1.38
C GLN A 91 -16.43 28.78 0.48
N GLU A 92 -16.07 29.72 -0.39
CA GLU A 92 -14.86 29.62 -1.19
C GLU A 92 -13.60 29.51 -0.33
N ILE A 93 -12.70 28.62 -0.74
CA ILE A 93 -11.39 28.41 -0.15
C ILE A 93 -10.33 28.65 -1.22
N PRO A 94 -9.73 29.86 -1.28
CA PRO A 94 -8.60 30.11 -2.15
C PRO A 94 -7.44 29.17 -1.79
N PHE A 95 -6.72 28.69 -2.81
CA PHE A 95 -5.53 27.89 -2.57
C PHE A 95 -4.47 28.70 -1.82
N ASN A 96 -3.84 28.07 -0.82
CA ASN A 96 -2.65 28.56 -0.16
C ASN A 96 -1.80 27.35 0.26
N ASN A 97 -0.47 27.49 0.19
CA ASN A 97 0.49 26.48 0.63
C ASN A 97 0.31 26.05 2.09
N ASP A 98 -0.27 26.91 2.94
CA ASP A 98 -0.60 26.57 4.31
C ASP A 98 -1.60 25.40 4.41
N LEU A 99 -2.43 25.17 3.38
CA LEU A 99 -3.35 24.03 3.33
C LEU A 99 -2.59 22.71 3.18
N LEU A 100 -1.51 22.68 2.38
CA LEU A 100 -0.66 21.50 2.26
C LEU A 100 0.06 21.20 3.58
N ASN A 101 0.57 22.23 4.25
CA ASN A 101 1.22 22.09 5.56
C ASN A 101 0.22 21.56 6.60
N LEU A 102 -1.02 22.07 6.60
CA LEU A 102 -2.09 21.58 7.44
C LEU A 102 -2.41 20.10 7.17
N ALA A 103 -2.52 19.70 5.89
CA ALA A 103 -2.75 18.31 5.51
C ALA A 103 -1.67 17.38 6.08
N LYS A 104 -0.40 17.71 5.87
CA LYS A 104 0.75 16.94 6.37
C LYS A 104 0.75 16.87 7.91
N GLN A 105 0.50 17.99 8.57
CA GLN A 105 0.51 18.06 10.03
C GLN A 105 -0.59 17.18 10.64
N VAL A 106 -1.81 17.23 10.13
CA VAL A 106 -2.92 16.40 10.64
C VAL A 106 -2.66 14.91 10.42
N LEU A 107 -2.01 14.53 9.31
CA LEU A 107 -1.59 13.14 9.09
C LEU A 107 -0.63 12.67 10.19
N LYS A 108 0.37 13.49 10.54
CA LYS A 108 1.32 13.21 11.62
C LYS A 108 0.67 13.19 13.01
N GLU A 109 -0.25 14.11 13.29
CA GLU A 109 -0.99 14.11 14.56
C GLU A 109 -1.86 12.85 14.72
N ASN A 110 -2.26 12.25 13.60
CA ASN A 110 -2.99 10.99 13.52
C ASN A 110 -2.09 9.79 13.18
N PHE A 111 -0.77 9.82 13.45
CA PHE A 111 0.17 8.75 13.07
C PHE A 111 -0.29 7.34 13.49
N GLU A 112 -0.96 7.21 14.64
CA GLU A 112 -1.47 5.92 15.14
C GLU A 112 -2.51 5.27 14.20
N TYR A 113 -3.14 6.05 13.32
CA TYR A 113 -4.13 5.59 12.33
C TYR A 113 -3.65 5.75 10.88
N THR A 114 -2.74 6.70 10.62
CA THR A 114 -2.25 7.01 9.27
C THR A 114 -0.91 6.35 8.96
N GLY A 115 -0.16 5.90 9.97
CA GLY A 115 1.21 5.40 9.83
C GLY A 115 2.25 6.50 9.50
N VAL A 116 1.85 7.77 9.42
CA VAL A 116 2.75 8.87 9.03
C VAL A 116 3.46 9.45 10.26
N GLU A 117 4.75 9.14 10.42
CA GLU A 117 5.57 9.71 11.50
C GLU A 117 6.31 10.99 11.09
N ILE A 118 6.72 11.06 9.82
CA ILE A 118 7.61 12.09 9.27
C ILE A 118 6.96 12.75 8.05
N THR A 119 6.70 14.06 8.14
CA THR A 119 5.97 14.84 7.12
C THR A 119 6.80 15.15 5.87
N GLU A 120 8.11 15.09 5.99
CA GLU A 120 9.07 15.30 4.91
C GLU A 120 9.03 14.14 3.91
N SER A 121 8.67 12.94 4.37
CA SER A 121 8.51 11.74 3.54
C SER A 121 7.23 11.76 2.71
N LEU A 122 6.26 12.63 3.03
CA LEU A 122 5.05 12.80 2.24
C LEU A 122 5.34 13.59 0.96
N VAL A 123 5.34 12.92 -0.18
CA VAL A 123 5.50 13.52 -1.51
C VAL A 123 4.13 13.73 -2.13
N ILE A 124 3.84 14.96 -2.57
CA ILE A 124 2.57 15.28 -3.23
C ILE A 124 2.58 14.72 -4.65
N GLU A 125 1.49 14.04 -5.02
CA GLU A 125 1.23 13.58 -6.39
C GLU A 125 0.31 14.55 -7.12
N ASP A 126 -0.80 14.92 -6.49
CA ASP A 126 -1.83 15.77 -7.11
C ASP A 126 -2.48 16.71 -6.08
N ILE A 127 -2.92 17.87 -6.58
CA ILE A 127 -3.72 18.84 -5.85
C ILE A 127 -4.92 19.22 -6.71
N THR A 128 -6.11 18.81 -6.29
CA THR A 128 -7.35 19.02 -7.03
C THR A 128 -8.33 19.88 -6.22
N SER A 129 -8.85 20.95 -6.82
CA SER A 129 -9.96 21.72 -6.26
C SER A 129 -11.28 20.97 -6.44
N LEU A 130 -12.07 20.86 -5.37
CA LEU A 130 -13.44 20.36 -5.45
C LEU A 130 -14.39 21.54 -5.43
N ASN A 131 -14.86 21.89 -6.61
CA ASN A 131 -15.73 23.05 -6.80
C ASN A 131 -17.16 22.70 -6.41
N GLY A 132 -17.84 23.65 -5.79
CA GLY A 132 -19.27 23.57 -5.49
C GLY A 132 -19.93 24.93 -5.65
N CYS A 133 -21.26 24.92 -5.66
CA CYS A 133 -22.04 26.14 -5.79
C CYS A 133 -22.17 26.86 -4.45
N THR A 134 -21.71 28.11 -4.37
CA THR A 134 -22.07 29.02 -3.25
C THR A 134 -23.42 29.67 -3.49
N ILE A 135 -23.75 29.90 -4.77
CA ILE A 135 -25.06 30.32 -5.26
C ILE A 135 -25.48 29.26 -6.28
N CYS A 136 -26.55 28.50 -5.98
CA CYS A 136 -26.97 27.34 -6.78
C CYS A 136 -28.20 27.62 -7.67
N GLU A 137 -28.81 28.80 -7.54
CA GLU A 137 -29.96 29.23 -8.33
C GLU A 137 -29.73 30.65 -8.85
N GLY A 138 -30.16 30.93 -10.09
CA GLY A 138 -29.95 32.23 -10.74
C GLY A 138 -28.56 32.36 -11.34
N ASP A 139 -27.80 33.38 -10.91
CA ASP A 139 -26.41 33.57 -11.35
C ASP A 139 -25.48 32.60 -10.59
N ILE A 140 -25.33 31.40 -11.16
CA ILE A 140 -24.63 30.28 -10.52
C ILE A 140 -23.17 30.64 -10.33
N ASN A 141 -22.71 30.62 -9.07
CA ASN A 141 -21.31 30.81 -8.73
C ASN A 141 -20.69 29.47 -8.27
N SER A 142 -19.76 28.95 -9.07
CA SER A 142 -19.03 27.71 -8.79
C SER A 142 -17.58 28.03 -8.46
N VAL A 143 -17.17 27.70 -7.24
CA VAL A 143 -15.86 28.04 -6.67
C VAL A 143 -15.32 26.86 -5.85
N PRO A 144 -13.99 26.79 -5.61
CA PRO A 144 -13.41 25.75 -4.76
C PRO A 144 -13.98 25.80 -3.35
N LEU A 145 -14.73 24.77 -2.96
CA LEU A 145 -15.24 24.62 -1.59
C LEU A 145 -14.35 23.70 -0.76
N GLN A 146 -13.56 22.84 -1.41
CA GLN A 146 -12.58 21.98 -0.77
C GLN A 146 -11.34 21.80 -1.65
N TRP A 147 -10.26 21.37 -1.02
CA TRP A 147 -9.04 20.94 -1.70
C TRP A 147 -8.74 19.49 -1.36
N LYS A 148 -8.48 18.68 -2.39
CA LYS A 148 -8.00 17.30 -2.28
C LYS A 148 -6.50 17.30 -2.54
N PHE A 149 -5.75 16.75 -1.59
CA PHE A 149 -4.32 16.46 -1.70
C PHE A 149 -4.15 14.94 -1.82
N THR A 150 -3.49 14.49 -2.88
CA THR A 150 -3.14 13.08 -3.09
C THR A 150 -1.64 12.94 -2.88
N PHE A 151 -1.22 12.13 -1.91
CA PHE A 151 0.18 11.84 -1.63
C PHE A 151 0.58 10.51 -2.25
N GLN A 152 1.78 10.45 -2.82
CA GLN A 152 2.34 9.22 -3.39
C GLN A 152 2.37 8.08 -2.35
N PRO A 153 2.35 6.81 -2.80
CA PRO A 153 2.54 5.66 -1.91
C PRO A 153 3.83 5.75 -1.07
N GLN A 154 3.80 5.15 0.11
CA GLN A 154 4.94 4.98 1.00
C GLN A 154 6.12 4.34 0.27
N LYS A 155 7.33 4.77 0.60
CA LYS A 155 8.57 4.12 0.17
C LYS A 155 9.41 3.66 1.34
N VAL A 156 9.93 2.44 1.26
CA VAL A 156 10.87 1.85 2.21
C VAL A 156 12.04 1.30 1.40
N ASN A 157 13.25 1.79 1.65
CA ASN A 157 14.45 1.43 0.88
C ASN A 157 14.26 1.61 -0.64
N ASP A 158 13.66 2.73 -1.05
CA ASP A 158 13.26 3.06 -2.43
C ASP A 158 12.24 2.12 -3.08
N LEU A 159 11.74 1.11 -2.36
CA LEU A 159 10.66 0.24 -2.82
C LEU A 159 9.31 0.82 -2.41
N GLU A 160 8.39 0.82 -3.36
CA GLU A 160 7.00 1.21 -3.13
C GLU A 160 6.30 0.19 -2.23
N VAL A 161 5.49 0.68 -1.29
CA VAL A 161 4.51 -0.12 -0.57
C VAL A 161 3.17 0.06 -1.27
N MET A 162 2.63 -1.00 -1.87
CA MET A 162 1.37 -0.95 -2.58
C MET A 162 0.21 -0.59 -1.65
N ASP A 163 -0.85 -0.02 -2.23
CA ASP A 163 -2.09 0.35 -1.54
C ASP A 163 -1.88 1.27 -0.32
N SER A 164 -0.82 2.09 -0.34
CA SER A 164 -0.45 3.02 0.75
C SER A 164 -0.53 4.51 0.36
N GLU A 165 -1.24 4.83 -0.73
CA GLU A 165 -1.58 6.21 -1.10
C GLU A 165 -2.42 6.85 0.02
N ILE A 166 -2.19 8.14 0.32
CA ILE A 166 -2.99 8.88 1.29
C ILE A 166 -3.65 10.08 0.61
N LEU A 167 -4.96 10.23 0.81
CA LEU A 167 -5.75 11.33 0.28
C LEU A 167 -6.32 12.16 1.43
N VAL A 168 -6.07 13.47 1.40
CA VAL A 168 -6.54 14.41 2.43
C VAL A 168 -7.43 15.46 1.81
N TYR A 169 -8.58 15.70 2.41
CA TYR A 169 -9.54 16.70 1.97
C TYR A 169 -9.65 17.79 3.03
N ILE A 170 -9.59 19.04 2.58
CA ILE A 170 -9.64 20.23 3.42
C ILE A 170 -10.80 21.11 3.01
N ASP A 171 -11.63 21.48 3.98
CA ASP A 171 -12.64 22.52 3.84
C ASP A 171 -12.33 23.72 4.75
N LYS A 172 -13.31 24.63 4.89
CA LYS A 172 -13.15 25.89 5.63
C LYS A 172 -12.82 25.68 7.11
N ASN A 173 -13.22 24.54 7.67
CA ASN A 173 -12.99 24.16 9.07
C ASN A 173 -11.69 23.38 9.26
N GLY A 174 -10.97 23.05 8.19
CA GLY A 174 -9.72 22.28 8.24
C GLY A 174 -9.84 20.93 7.53
N VAL A 175 -9.00 19.97 7.91
CA VAL A 175 -9.05 18.61 7.37
C VAL A 175 -10.37 17.97 7.77
N ASN A 176 -11.14 17.53 6.77
CA ASN A 176 -12.45 16.94 6.98
C ASN A 176 -12.50 15.44 6.71
N ARG A 177 -11.46 14.88 6.08
CA ARG A 177 -11.43 13.50 5.60
C ARG A 177 -10.00 13.08 5.25
N ILE A 178 -9.66 11.86 5.65
CA ILE A 178 -8.40 11.18 5.35
C ILE A 178 -8.77 9.79 4.80
N TRP A 179 -8.19 9.42 3.66
CA TRP A 179 -8.30 8.06 3.12
C TRP A 179 -6.93 7.48 2.88
N GLY A 180 -6.77 6.19 3.19
CA GLY A 180 -5.51 5.48 3.03
C GLY A 180 -4.58 5.71 4.21
N ASN A 181 -3.51 4.94 4.25
CA ASN A 181 -2.54 4.90 5.34
C ASN A 181 -1.21 4.35 4.85
N TRP A 182 -0.16 4.60 5.62
CA TRP A 182 1.09 3.87 5.54
C TRP A 182 1.03 2.64 6.41
N PHE A 183 1.82 1.63 6.03
CA PHE A 183 1.91 0.37 6.76
C PHE A 183 3.22 0.32 7.57
N PRO A 184 3.20 -0.37 8.72
CA PRO A 184 4.44 -0.84 9.31
C PRO A 184 5.09 -1.85 8.35
N VAL A 185 6.37 -1.65 8.03
CA VAL A 185 7.10 -2.50 7.09
C VAL A 185 8.43 -2.91 7.71
N THR A 186 8.75 -4.20 7.61
CA THR A 186 10.06 -4.75 7.90
C THR A 186 10.64 -5.28 6.60
N ASP A 187 11.80 -4.77 6.18
CA ASP A 187 12.51 -5.32 5.02
C ASP A 187 13.37 -6.51 5.50
N PRO A 188 13.20 -7.72 4.94
CA PRO A 188 14.07 -8.84 5.28
C PRO A 188 15.53 -8.61 4.85
N GLY A 189 15.80 -7.64 3.97
CA GLY A 189 17.15 -7.27 3.54
C GLY A 189 17.78 -8.22 2.51
N PHE A 190 17.08 -9.29 2.14
CA PHE A 190 17.49 -10.25 1.12
C PHE A 190 16.34 -10.61 0.17
N VAL A 191 16.70 -11.29 -0.93
CA VAL A 191 15.79 -11.90 -1.90
C VAL A 191 16.33 -13.28 -2.19
N ASN A 192 15.60 -14.32 -1.78
CA ASN A 192 15.97 -15.72 -2.02
C ASN A 192 15.40 -16.22 -3.34
N TYR A 193 14.25 -15.70 -3.74
CA TYR A 193 13.53 -16.07 -4.93
C TYR A 193 13.65 -14.97 -5.98
N GLY A 194 14.44 -15.20 -7.02
CA GLY A 194 14.76 -14.19 -8.04
C GLY A 194 13.63 -13.92 -9.03
N SER A 195 13.70 -12.78 -9.71
CA SER A 195 12.67 -12.33 -10.68
C SER A 195 12.49 -13.30 -11.87
N VAL A 196 13.56 -13.95 -12.33
CA VAL A 196 13.48 -14.96 -13.40
C VAL A 196 12.68 -16.18 -12.95
N ALA A 197 12.94 -16.66 -11.73
CA ALA A 197 12.20 -17.79 -11.16
C ALA A 197 10.72 -17.42 -10.92
N ALA A 198 10.44 -16.18 -10.50
CA ALA A 198 9.07 -15.66 -10.38
C ALA A 198 8.33 -15.65 -11.72
N LYS A 199 9.00 -15.23 -12.81
CA LYS A 199 8.44 -15.34 -14.17
C LYS A 199 8.15 -16.78 -14.55
N GLU A 200 9.11 -17.68 -14.35
CA GLU A 200 8.97 -19.09 -14.70
C GLU A 200 7.82 -19.77 -13.94
N THR A 201 7.65 -19.48 -12.64
CA THR A 201 6.53 -19.98 -11.82
C THR A 201 5.17 -19.51 -12.34
N THR A 202 5.14 -18.34 -12.98
CA THR A 202 3.90 -17.77 -13.49
C THR A 202 3.45 -18.43 -14.80
N LEU A 203 4.38 -18.96 -15.59
CA LEU A 203 4.06 -19.60 -16.87
C LEU A 203 3.27 -20.89 -16.66
N GLY A 204 2.22 -21.10 -17.45
CA GLY A 204 1.31 -22.24 -17.33
C GLY A 204 0.27 -22.11 -16.22
N MET A 205 0.34 -21.06 -15.38
CA MET A 205 -0.74 -20.76 -14.43
C MET A 205 -2.03 -20.41 -15.19
N LYS A 206 -3.17 -20.79 -14.62
CA LYS A 206 -4.48 -20.46 -15.15
C LYS A 206 -5.12 -19.34 -14.37
N VAL A 207 -5.48 -18.26 -15.06
CA VAL A 207 -6.19 -17.12 -14.50
C VAL A 207 -7.58 -17.01 -15.11
N ARG A 208 -8.51 -16.44 -14.36
CA ARG A 208 -9.92 -16.33 -14.76
C ARG A 208 -10.44 -14.93 -14.54
N TYR A 209 -11.37 -14.52 -15.38
CA TYR A 209 -12.16 -13.30 -15.19
C TYR A 209 -13.58 -13.49 -15.73
N ALA A 210 -14.51 -12.68 -15.23
CA ALA A 210 -15.85 -12.57 -15.79
C ALA A 210 -16.02 -11.22 -16.49
N ASP A 211 -16.66 -11.22 -17.67
CA ASP A 211 -17.02 -9.97 -18.33
C ASP A 211 -18.28 -9.33 -17.73
N SER A 212 -18.72 -8.21 -18.30
CA SER A 212 -19.93 -7.48 -17.87
C SER A 212 -21.23 -8.27 -18.03
N LYS A 213 -21.21 -9.41 -18.72
CA LYS A 213 -22.34 -10.34 -18.89
C LYS A 213 -22.22 -11.58 -18.01
N ASN A 214 -21.27 -11.60 -17.06
CA ASN A 214 -20.91 -12.74 -16.23
C ASN A 214 -20.43 -13.97 -17.04
N GLN A 215 -19.95 -13.78 -18.27
CA GLN A 215 -19.28 -14.85 -18.99
C GLN A 215 -17.87 -15.03 -18.43
N VAL A 216 -17.57 -16.23 -17.96
CA VAL A 216 -16.26 -16.57 -17.39
C VAL A 216 -15.31 -17.00 -18.50
N PHE A 217 -14.13 -16.39 -18.52
CA PHE A 217 -13.02 -16.71 -19.40
C PHE A 217 -11.87 -17.28 -18.56
N GLU A 218 -11.17 -18.27 -19.11
CA GLU A 218 -9.96 -18.86 -18.54
C GLU A 218 -8.82 -18.67 -19.54
N GLN A 219 -7.68 -18.17 -19.05
CA GLN A 219 -6.46 -17.97 -19.82
C GLN A 219 -5.32 -18.70 -19.13
N GLU A 220 -4.52 -19.43 -19.91
CA GLU A 220 -3.24 -19.96 -19.47
C GLU A 220 -2.14 -18.93 -19.77
N ILE A 221 -1.30 -18.63 -18.78
CA ILE A 221 -0.27 -17.61 -18.92
C ILE A 221 0.89 -18.17 -19.74
N ALA A 222 1.22 -17.44 -20.81
CA ALA A 222 2.33 -17.72 -21.71
C ALA A 222 3.28 -16.51 -21.70
N GLN A 223 4.44 -16.65 -22.33
CA GLN A 223 5.49 -15.63 -22.28
C GLN A 223 5.01 -14.28 -22.83
N GLU A 224 4.23 -14.30 -23.90
CA GLU A 224 3.63 -13.13 -24.56
C GLU A 224 2.59 -12.42 -23.69
N HIS A 225 2.07 -13.07 -22.66
CA HIS A 225 1.13 -12.47 -21.72
C HIS A 225 1.83 -11.69 -20.61
N LEU A 226 3.13 -11.89 -20.37
CA LEU A 226 3.87 -11.15 -19.34
C LEU A 226 4.28 -9.78 -19.85
N SER A 227 3.80 -8.72 -19.18
CA SER A 227 4.13 -7.34 -19.51
C SER A 227 5.30 -6.85 -18.67
N GLY A 228 6.43 -6.57 -19.32
CA GLY A 228 7.60 -5.95 -18.68
C GLY A 228 8.43 -6.88 -17.79
N GLU A 229 9.25 -6.27 -16.94
CA GLU A 229 10.03 -6.97 -15.91
C GLU A 229 9.26 -7.00 -14.59
N PRO A 230 9.44 -8.03 -13.74
CA PRO A 230 8.77 -8.09 -12.44
C PRO A 230 9.25 -6.93 -11.58
N GLU A 231 8.31 -6.23 -10.96
CA GLU A 231 8.61 -5.10 -10.08
C GLU A 231 8.76 -5.59 -8.65
N LEU A 232 9.78 -5.12 -7.94
CA LEU A 232 9.98 -5.43 -6.53
C LEU A 232 9.24 -4.40 -5.68
N LYS A 233 8.26 -4.83 -4.88
CA LYS A 233 7.45 -3.97 -4.02
C LYS A 233 7.17 -4.61 -2.67
N PHE A 234 6.73 -3.80 -1.71
CA PHE A 234 6.02 -4.31 -0.54
C PHE A 234 4.53 -4.38 -0.85
N VAL A 235 3.88 -5.49 -0.53
CA VAL A 235 2.49 -5.76 -0.88
C VAL A 235 1.70 -6.18 0.36
N PRO A 236 0.59 -5.49 0.69
CA PRO A 236 -0.33 -5.94 1.72
C PRO A 236 -1.24 -7.05 1.17
N ILE A 237 -1.22 -8.23 1.81
CA ILE A 237 -2.01 -9.39 1.41
C ILE A 237 -2.88 -9.84 2.59
N GLU A 238 -4.18 -10.05 2.35
CA GLU A 238 -5.10 -10.57 3.38
C GLU A 238 -5.05 -12.11 3.43
N ILE A 239 -4.68 -12.67 4.58
CA ILE A 239 -4.55 -14.11 4.84
C ILE A 239 -5.20 -14.41 6.19
N ASP A 240 -6.19 -15.31 6.22
CA ASP A 240 -6.82 -15.80 7.46
C ASP A 240 -7.22 -14.71 8.48
N GLU A 241 -7.91 -13.65 8.01
CA GLU A 241 -8.32 -12.48 8.81
C GLU A 241 -7.16 -11.62 9.33
N LYS A 242 -6.02 -11.64 8.64
CA LYS A 242 -4.87 -10.80 8.94
C LYS A 242 -4.38 -10.12 7.67
N LEU A 243 -3.78 -8.96 7.84
CA LEU A 243 -3.03 -8.30 6.79
C LEU A 243 -1.54 -8.57 6.97
N GLU A 244 -0.94 -9.26 6.01
CA GLU A 244 0.50 -9.50 5.98
C GLU A 244 1.18 -8.61 4.94
N ILE A 245 2.25 -7.92 5.32
CA ILE A 245 3.03 -7.07 4.41
C ILE A 245 4.27 -7.83 3.93
N HIS A 246 4.27 -8.22 2.68
CA HIS A 246 5.31 -9.04 2.06
C HIS A 246 6.18 -8.23 1.10
N LYS A 247 7.48 -8.52 1.04
CA LYS A 247 8.35 -8.12 -0.07
C LYS A 247 8.15 -9.12 -1.21
N ALA A 248 7.58 -8.66 -2.32
CA ALA A 248 7.16 -9.52 -3.41
C ALA A 248 7.56 -9.00 -4.78
N TRP A 249 7.65 -9.93 -5.74
CA TRP A 249 7.62 -9.62 -7.15
C TRP A 249 6.18 -9.41 -7.59
N VAL A 250 5.93 -8.32 -8.30
CA VAL A 250 4.66 -8.00 -8.95
C VAL A 250 4.83 -8.26 -10.45
N LEU A 251 4.06 -9.21 -10.97
CA LEU A 251 4.04 -9.55 -12.40
C LEU A 251 2.73 -9.10 -13.01
N ASN A 252 2.83 -8.26 -14.05
CA ASN A 252 1.70 -7.75 -14.80
C ASN A 252 1.36 -8.73 -15.94
N VAL A 253 0.13 -9.23 -15.96
CA VAL A 253 -0.35 -10.20 -16.95
C VAL A 253 -1.39 -9.55 -17.85
N LEU A 254 -1.13 -9.59 -19.15
CA LEU A 254 -2.02 -9.10 -20.20
C LEU A 254 -3.17 -10.07 -20.42
N GLN A 255 -4.35 -9.50 -20.72
CA GLN A 255 -5.44 -10.30 -21.27
C GLN A 255 -5.08 -10.80 -22.67
N GLU A 256 -5.49 -12.03 -22.96
CA GLU A 256 -5.26 -12.68 -24.25
C GLU A 256 -5.74 -11.79 -25.41
N ASN A 257 -4.86 -11.64 -26.40
CA ASN A 257 -5.11 -10.81 -27.60
C ASN A 257 -5.34 -9.31 -27.33
N THR A 258 -4.94 -8.78 -26.18
CA THR A 258 -4.98 -7.34 -25.89
C THR A 258 -3.61 -6.82 -25.42
N GLN A 259 -3.54 -5.52 -25.12
CA GLN A 259 -2.41 -4.88 -24.44
C GLN A 259 -2.83 -4.37 -23.05
N GLU A 260 -3.97 -4.83 -22.56
CA GLU A 260 -4.51 -4.45 -21.26
C GLU A 260 -3.96 -5.38 -20.20
N VAL A 261 -3.25 -4.82 -19.20
CA VAL A 261 -2.90 -5.56 -17.99
C VAL A 261 -4.19 -5.84 -17.24
N ARG A 262 -4.47 -7.12 -17.03
CA ARG A 262 -5.73 -7.59 -16.45
C ARG A 262 -5.54 -8.26 -15.10
N TRP A 263 -4.35 -8.80 -14.83
CA TRP A 263 -4.01 -9.35 -13.52
C TRP A 263 -2.65 -8.88 -13.06
N ASN A 264 -2.52 -8.76 -11.75
CA ASN A 264 -1.23 -8.71 -11.06
C ASN A 264 -1.05 -10.01 -10.28
N ILE A 265 0.10 -10.64 -10.44
CA ILE A 265 0.50 -11.84 -9.68
C ILE A 265 1.60 -11.45 -8.72
N PHE A 266 1.40 -11.77 -7.45
CA PHE A 266 2.30 -11.44 -6.36
C PHE A 266 3.04 -12.70 -5.90
N ILE A 267 4.37 -12.69 -6.00
CA ILE A 267 5.21 -13.84 -5.63
C ILE A 267 6.18 -13.44 -4.53
N SER A 268 6.19 -14.21 -3.44
CA SER A 268 7.08 -14.00 -2.30
C SER A 268 8.54 -14.03 -2.72
N THR A 269 9.30 -12.99 -2.38
CA THR A 269 10.75 -12.96 -2.63
C THR A 269 11.55 -13.86 -1.69
N VAL A 270 10.91 -14.39 -0.64
CA VAL A 270 11.52 -15.25 0.37
C VAL A 270 11.25 -16.73 0.09
N SER A 271 10.00 -17.10 -0.18
CA SER A 271 9.61 -18.51 -0.37
C SER A 271 9.35 -18.92 -1.82
N GLY A 272 9.07 -17.96 -2.71
CA GLY A 272 8.62 -18.24 -4.08
C GLY A 272 7.14 -18.62 -4.19
N ASP A 273 6.39 -18.60 -3.08
CA ASP A 273 4.95 -18.87 -3.11
C ASP A 273 4.20 -17.74 -3.82
N VAL A 274 3.15 -18.11 -4.56
CA VAL A 274 2.15 -17.15 -5.07
C VAL A 274 1.31 -16.71 -3.89
N LEU A 275 1.43 -15.43 -3.53
CA LEU A 275 0.71 -14.81 -2.42
C LEU A 275 -0.73 -14.48 -2.81
N GLU A 276 -0.91 -13.87 -3.98
CA GLU A 276 -2.22 -13.46 -4.49
C GLU A 276 -2.17 -13.33 -6.03
N VAL A 277 -3.32 -13.58 -6.66
CA VAL A 277 -3.60 -13.23 -8.06
C VAL A 277 -4.75 -12.23 -8.07
N LYS A 278 -4.45 -10.95 -8.29
CA LYS A 278 -5.41 -9.85 -8.22
C LYS A 278 -5.88 -9.47 -9.62
N LEU A 279 -7.19 -9.55 -9.84
CA LEU A 279 -7.85 -9.04 -11.05
C LEU A 279 -7.95 -7.51 -10.96
N LEU A 280 -7.63 -6.81 -12.05
CA LEU A 280 -7.71 -5.35 -12.19
C LEU A 280 -9.04 -4.87 -12.81
#